data_AF-A0A2N2CR94-F1
#
_entry.id   AF-A0A2N2CR94-F1
#
_cell.length_a   1.000
_cell.length_b   1.000
_cell.length_c   1.000
_cell.angle_alpha   90.00
_cell.angle_beta   90.00
_cell.angle_gamma   90.00
#
_symmetry.space_group_name_H-M   'P 1'
#
loop_
_entity.id
_entity.type
_entity.pdbx_description
1 polymer ?
#
loop_
_entity_poly.entity_id
_entity_poly.type
_entity_poly.pdbx_seq_one_letter_code
_entity_poly.pdbx_strand_id
1 'polypeptide(L)'
;MNFETVGGIKNIVLVRSDELVITDASSVLDLIATVSYETHCDRLIVDKAAITEDFFKLGTGVAGEILQKCVNYRVKLAIVGDFSVYTSKPLRDFIYESNKGRDIFFVSTIEEAIEKLER
;
A
#
# COMPACT_ATOMS: atom_id res chain seq x y z
N MET A 1 -2.81 -14.68 6.32
CA MET A 1 -3.09 -13.67 5.27
C MET A 1 -4.22 -14.20 4.40
N ASN A 2 -5.22 -13.35 4.10
CA ASN A 2 -6.34 -13.66 3.21
C ASN A 2 -6.54 -12.52 2.20
N PHE A 3 -7.09 -12.84 1.04
CA PHE A 3 -7.37 -11.87 -0.02
C PHE A 3 -8.88 -11.78 -0.29
N GLU A 4 -9.39 -10.56 -0.36
CA GLU A 4 -10.77 -10.28 -0.77
C GLU A 4 -10.74 -9.36 -1.99
N THR A 5 -11.36 -9.78 -3.09
CA THR A 5 -11.52 -8.92 -4.26
C THR A 5 -12.64 -7.91 -4.01
N VAL A 6 -12.32 -6.64 -4.12
CA VAL A 6 -13.20 -5.48 -3.93
C VAL A 6 -13.17 -4.58 -5.17
N GLY A 7 -14.13 -3.65 -5.27
CA GLY A 7 -14.24 -2.71 -6.40
C GLY A 7 -15.26 -3.12 -7.46
N GLY A 8 -15.60 -2.18 -8.35
CA GLY A 8 -16.61 -2.39 -9.39
C GLY A 8 -16.06 -3.00 -10.66
N ILE A 9 -15.36 -2.20 -11.48
CA ILE A 9 -14.88 -2.58 -12.82
C ILE A 9 -13.43 -3.07 -12.80
N LYS A 10 -12.59 -2.51 -11.90
CA LYS A 10 -11.19 -2.91 -11.75
C LYS A 10 -11.11 -3.90 -10.59
N ASN A 11 -10.41 -5.01 -10.79
CA ASN A 11 -10.16 -5.95 -9.70
C ASN A 11 -9.13 -5.35 -8.75
N ILE A 12 -9.57 -5.05 -7.52
CA ILE A 12 -8.74 -4.54 -6.43
C ILE A 12 -8.72 -5.62 -5.35
N VAL A 13 -7.57 -5.87 -4.75
CA VAL A 13 -7.44 -6.88 -3.69
C VAL A 13 -7.21 -6.20 -2.36
N LEU A 14 -8.10 -6.46 -1.41
CA LEU A 14 -7.90 -6.17 -0.02
C LEU A 14 -7.09 -7.31 0.63
N VAL A 15 -5.91 -6.97 1.12
CA VAL A 15 -5.02 -7.87 1.85
C VAL A 15 -5.34 -7.77 3.34
N ARG A 16 -5.88 -8.83 3.93
CA ARG A 16 -6.12 -8.93 5.38
C ARG A 16 -5.08 -9.80 6.06
N SER A 17 -4.43 -9.25 7.07
CA SER A 17 -3.44 -9.94 7.89
C SER A 17 -3.41 -9.35 9.30
N ASP A 18 -3.30 -10.21 10.30
CA ASP A 18 -3.05 -9.82 11.70
C ASP A 18 -1.54 -9.69 12.00
N GLU A 19 -0.70 -9.99 11.01
CA GLU A 19 0.76 -9.94 11.08
C GLU A 19 1.33 -8.95 10.06
N LEU A 20 2.59 -8.53 10.27
CA LEU A 20 3.33 -7.72 9.30
C LEU A 20 3.52 -8.50 8.00
N VAL A 21 3.06 -7.91 6.89
CA VAL A 21 3.18 -8.45 5.53
C VAL A 21 4.26 -7.71 4.74
N ILE A 22 4.43 -6.41 4.99
CA ILE A 22 5.42 -5.58 4.29
C ILE A 22 6.44 -5.06 5.32
N THR A 23 7.61 -5.68 5.35
CA THR A 23 8.73 -5.33 6.23
C THR A 23 9.90 -4.70 5.48
N ASP A 24 10.05 -5.04 4.21
CA ASP A 24 11.18 -4.67 3.34
C ASP A 24 10.86 -4.90 1.85
N ALA A 25 11.84 -4.63 0.99
CA ALA A 25 11.71 -4.81 -0.46
C ALA A 25 11.49 -6.26 -0.92
N SER A 26 11.91 -7.28 -0.15
CA SER A 26 11.64 -8.68 -0.48
C SER A 26 10.21 -9.05 -0.16
N SER A 27 9.76 -8.70 1.05
CA SER A 27 8.39 -9.01 1.52
C SER A 27 7.31 -8.40 0.61
N VAL A 28 7.51 -7.18 0.08
CA VAL A 28 6.56 -6.60 -0.88
C VAL A 28 6.57 -7.34 -2.21
N LEU A 29 7.71 -7.87 -2.66
CA LEU A 29 7.77 -8.68 -3.89
C LEU A 29 7.07 -10.02 -3.70
N ASP A 30 7.25 -10.65 -2.54
CA ASP A 30 6.57 -11.90 -2.19
C ASP A 30 5.04 -11.68 -2.15
N LEU A 31 4.60 -10.56 -1.56
CA LEU A 31 3.18 -10.17 -1.57
C LEU A 31 2.66 -9.97 -2.99
N ILE A 32 3.36 -9.20 -3.82
CA ILE A 32 2.97 -8.95 -5.22
C ILE A 32 2.86 -10.27 -6.00
N ALA A 33 3.85 -11.15 -5.87
CA ALA A 33 3.86 -12.44 -6.54
C ALA A 33 2.68 -13.32 -6.10
N THR A 34 2.43 -13.39 -4.79
CA THR A 34 1.33 -14.18 -4.21
C THR A 34 -0.02 -13.66 -4.68
N VAL A 35 -0.27 -12.35 -4.56
CA VAL A 35 -1.56 -11.76 -4.98
C VAL A 35 -1.75 -11.90 -6.48
N SER A 36 -0.72 -11.65 -7.28
CA SER A 36 -0.79 -11.79 -8.74
C SER A 36 -1.13 -13.23 -9.14
N TYR A 37 -0.47 -14.21 -8.52
CA TYR A 37 -0.73 -15.62 -8.77
C TYR A 37 -2.16 -16.04 -8.41
N GLU A 38 -2.64 -15.64 -7.23
CA GLU A 38 -3.94 -16.08 -6.72
C GLU A 38 -5.15 -15.33 -7.30
N THR A 39 -4.99 -14.04 -7.58
CA THR A 39 -6.13 -13.15 -7.92
C THR A 39 -6.01 -12.51 -9.30
N HIS A 40 -4.81 -12.56 -9.91
CA HIS A 40 -4.50 -11.91 -11.20
C HIS A 40 -4.71 -10.38 -11.17
N CYS A 41 -4.58 -9.77 -9.98
CA CYS A 41 -4.75 -8.34 -9.77
C CYS A 41 -3.42 -7.62 -9.58
N ASP A 42 -3.42 -6.33 -9.93
CA ASP A 42 -2.27 -5.41 -9.80
C ASP A 42 -2.59 -4.20 -8.89
N ARG A 43 -3.74 -4.20 -8.21
CA ARG A 43 -4.19 -3.15 -7.28
C ARG A 43 -4.39 -3.73 -5.90
N LEU A 44 -3.68 -3.20 -4.92
CA LEU A 44 -3.65 -3.71 -3.56
C LEU A 44 -4.15 -2.65 -2.58
N ILE A 45 -4.98 -3.07 -1.63
CA ILE A 45 -5.30 -2.33 -0.42
C ILE A 45 -4.69 -3.10 0.75
N VAL A 46 -3.85 -2.42 1.54
CA VAL A 46 -3.16 -3.02 2.68
C VAL A 46 -3.41 -2.15 3.90
N ASP A 47 -3.73 -2.77 5.04
CA ASP A 47 -3.84 -2.04 6.31
C ASP A 47 -2.45 -1.53 6.72
N LYS A 48 -2.37 -0.28 7.18
CA LYS A 48 -1.18 0.31 7.78
C LYS A 48 -0.56 -0.62 8.83
N ALA A 49 -1.38 -1.30 9.64
CA ALA A 49 -0.92 -2.23 10.68
C ALA A 49 -0.17 -3.46 10.15
N ALA A 50 -0.35 -3.80 8.86
CA ALA A 50 0.37 -4.88 8.19
C ALA A 50 1.71 -4.42 7.59
N ILE A 51 2.12 -3.18 7.82
CA ILE A 51 3.37 -2.60 7.31
C ILE A 51 4.26 -2.21 8.49
N THR A 52 5.56 -2.50 8.40
CA THR A 52 6.53 -2.13 9.45
C THR A 52 6.53 -0.63 9.73
N GLU A 53 6.68 -0.23 11.01
CA GLU A 53 6.79 1.18 11.40
C GLU A 53 8.00 1.89 10.77
N ASP A 54 9.04 1.14 10.36
CA ASP A 54 10.20 1.71 9.69
C ASP A 54 9.89 2.26 8.29
N PHE A 55 8.79 1.81 7.67
CA PHE A 55 8.26 2.40 6.44
C PHE A 55 7.86 3.87 6.67
N PHE A 56 7.22 4.18 7.81
CA PHE A 56 6.76 5.54 8.10
C PHE A 56 7.88 6.46 8.63
N LYS A 57 9.08 5.91 8.85
CA LYS A 57 10.29 6.66 9.21
C LYS A 57 11.14 6.92 7.97
N LEU A 58 10.79 7.90 7.16
CA LEU A 58 11.43 8.13 5.84
C LEU A 58 12.98 8.16 5.82
N GLY A 59 13.62 8.55 6.93
CA GLY A 59 15.08 8.53 7.05
C GLY A 59 15.72 7.13 7.00
N THR A 60 14.94 6.06 7.13
CA THR A 60 15.43 4.66 7.02
C THR A 60 15.67 4.23 5.58
N GLY A 61 15.06 4.89 4.59
CA GLY A 61 15.08 4.48 3.19
C GLY A 61 14.09 3.34 2.84
N VAL A 62 13.52 2.66 3.84
CA VAL A 62 12.65 1.47 3.67
C VAL A 62 11.44 1.75 2.78
N ALA A 63 10.75 2.87 3.00
CA ALA A 63 9.61 3.25 2.14
C ALA A 63 10.01 3.44 0.68
N GLY A 64 11.17 4.06 0.42
CA GLY A 64 11.66 4.27 -0.94
C GLY A 64 11.89 2.94 -1.66
N GLU A 65 12.54 1.99 -0.99
CA GLU A 65 12.82 0.67 -1.56
C GLU A 65 11.54 -0.12 -1.85
N ILE A 66 10.59 -0.15 -0.91
CA ILE A 66 9.30 -0.85 -1.06
C ILE A 66 8.48 -0.24 -2.21
N LEU A 67 8.30 1.09 -2.20
CA LEU A 67 7.46 1.76 -3.19
C LEU A 67 8.06 1.71 -4.59
N GLN A 68 9.39 1.73 -4.70
CA GLN A 68 10.06 1.52 -5.97
C GLN A 68 9.76 0.13 -6.54
N LYS A 69 9.63 -0.92 -5.71
CA LYS A 69 9.19 -2.24 -6.20
C LYS A 69 7.76 -2.19 -6.72
N CYS A 70 6.82 -1.57 -6.01
CA CYS A 70 5.45 -1.43 -6.49
C CYS A 70 5.40 -0.76 -7.88
N VAL A 71 6.12 0.35 -8.05
CA VAL A 71 6.16 1.07 -9.34
C VAL A 71 6.84 0.24 -10.44
N ASN A 72 7.98 -0.39 -10.16
CA ASN A 72 8.70 -1.21 -11.13
C ASN A 72 7.86 -2.38 -11.66
N TYR A 73 7.04 -2.98 -10.78
CA TYR A 73 6.15 -4.09 -11.10
C TYR A 73 4.74 -3.63 -11.51
N ARG A 74 4.54 -2.31 -11.68
CA ARG A 74 3.27 -1.68 -12.09
C ARG A 74 2.09 -2.00 -11.17
N VAL A 75 2.38 -2.23 -9.90
CA VAL A 75 1.38 -2.45 -8.86
C VAL A 75 0.97 -1.11 -8.27
N LYS A 76 -0.34 -0.87 -8.20
CA LYS A 76 -0.90 0.24 -7.44
C LYS A 76 -1.19 -0.21 -6.01
N LEU A 77 -0.84 0.62 -5.04
CA LEU A 77 -0.97 0.32 -3.61
C LEU A 77 -1.71 1.45 -2.90
N ALA A 78 -2.78 1.11 -2.18
CA ALA A 78 -3.39 1.98 -1.18
C ALA A 78 -3.13 1.43 0.22
N ILE A 79 -2.60 2.28 1.10
CA ILE A 79 -2.36 1.97 2.50
C ILE A 79 -3.47 2.64 3.31
N VAL A 80 -4.27 1.84 4.02
CA VAL A 80 -5.43 2.30 4.79
C VAL A 80 -5.08 2.36 6.26
N GLY A 81 -5.32 3.50 6.91
CA GLY A 81 -5.18 3.62 8.35
C GLY A 81 -5.11 5.06 8.85
N ASP A 82 -4.93 5.21 10.15
CA ASP A 82 -4.74 6.52 10.77
C ASP A 82 -3.28 6.99 10.70
N PHE A 83 -3.06 8.08 9.96
CA PHE A 83 -1.78 8.75 9.81
C PHE A 83 -1.66 10.04 10.65
N SER A 84 -2.72 10.45 11.35
CA SER A 84 -2.73 11.66 12.18
C SER A 84 -1.74 11.58 13.35
N VAL A 85 -1.43 10.36 13.80
CA VAL A 85 -0.42 10.06 14.82
C VAL A 85 0.99 10.50 14.42
N TYR A 86 1.27 10.66 13.13
CA TYR A 86 2.57 11.09 12.64
C TYR A 86 2.64 12.61 12.51
N THR A 87 3.48 13.23 13.33
CA THR A 87 3.65 14.69 13.38
C THR A 87 4.78 15.20 12.48
N SER A 88 5.57 14.31 11.88
CA SER A 88 6.75 14.70 11.09
C SER A 88 6.34 15.36 9.77
N LYS A 89 6.91 16.54 9.49
CA LYS A 89 6.67 17.27 8.24
C LYS A 89 7.07 16.46 6.99
N PRO A 90 8.24 15.79 6.94
CA PRO A 90 8.63 15.02 5.76
C PRO A 90 7.64 13.91 5.40
N LEU A 91 7.14 13.16 6.40
CA LEU A 91 6.16 12.10 6.14
C LEU A 91 4.82 12.68 5.67
N ARG A 92 4.36 13.77 6.29
CA ARG A 92 3.12 14.45 5.87
C ARG A 92 3.20 14.97 4.44
N ASP A 93 4.30 15.63 4.08
CA ASP A 93 4.53 16.13 2.73
C ASP A 93 4.60 14.95 1.73
N PHE A 94 5.30 13.87 2.11
CA PHE A 94 5.38 12.64 1.30
C PHE A 94 4.01 11.98 1.06
N ILE A 95 3.19 11.83 2.10
CA ILE A 95 1.83 11.28 2.00
C ILE A 95 0.97 12.17 1.10
N TYR A 96 1.04 13.48 1.30
CA TYR A 96 0.26 14.45 0.53
C TYR A 96 0.61 14.42 -0.97
N GLU A 97 1.91 14.39 -1.31
CA GLU A 97 2.35 14.29 -2.70
C GLU A 97 2.06 12.91 -3.31
N SER A 98 2.21 11.82 -2.54
CA SER A 98 1.81 10.47 -3.00
C SER A 98 0.34 10.41 -3.38
N ASN A 99 -0.54 10.99 -2.56
CA ASN A 99 -1.99 11.02 -2.80
C ASN A 99 -2.45 11.85 -4.02
N LYS A 100 -1.57 12.71 -4.55
CA LYS A 100 -1.76 13.41 -5.84
C LYS A 100 -1.22 12.62 -7.03
N GLY A 101 -0.41 11.60 -6.77
CA GLY A 101 0.13 10.68 -7.76
C GLY A 101 -0.92 9.72 -8.30
N ARG A 102 -0.45 8.62 -8.90
CA ARG A 102 -1.30 7.65 -9.62
C ARG A 102 -1.24 6.22 -9.09
N ASP A 103 -0.17 5.89 -8.38
CA ASP A 103 0.20 4.51 -8.07
C ASP A 103 0.14 4.22 -6.58
N ILE A 104 0.45 5.19 -5.72
CA ILE A 104 0.55 5.00 -4.26
C ILE A 104 -0.40 5.96 -3.55
N PHE A 105 -1.21 5.42 -2.64
CA PHE A 105 -2.20 6.20 -1.89
C PHE A 105 -2.15 5.87 -0.40
N PHE A 106 -2.46 6.86 0.43
CA PHE A 106 -2.53 6.80 1.88
C PHE A 106 -3.86 7.42 2.29
N VAL A 107 -4.80 6.62 2.78
CA VAL A 107 -6.19 7.05 2.99
C VAL A 107 -6.72 6.50 4.31
N SER A 108 -7.82 7.08 4.79
CA SER A 108 -8.33 6.71 6.13
C SER A 108 -9.29 5.52 6.08
N THR A 109 -9.87 5.22 4.91
CA THR A 109 -10.88 4.17 4.76
C THR A 109 -10.65 3.31 3.53
N ILE A 110 -11.25 2.12 3.52
CA ILE A 110 -11.22 1.19 2.38
C ILE A 110 -11.99 1.80 1.19
N GLU A 111 -13.08 2.51 1.45
CA GLU A 111 -13.89 3.18 0.42
C GLU A 111 -13.06 4.22 -0.34
N GLU A 112 -12.32 5.08 0.38
CA GLU A 112 -11.40 6.06 -0.24
C GLU A 112 -10.29 5.36 -1.04
N ALA A 113 -9.80 4.21 -0.56
CA ALA A 113 -8.78 3.43 -1.26
C ALA A 113 -9.31 2.88 -2.59
N ILE A 114 -10.53 2.35 -2.59
CA ILE A 114 -11.20 1.87 -3.80
C ILE A 114 -11.36 3.02 -4.80
N GLU A 115 -11.91 4.16 -4.37
CA GLU A 115 -12.09 5.33 -5.24
C GLU A 115 -10.79 5.82 -5.88
N LYS A 116 -9.68 5.78 -5.14
CA LYS A 116 -8.35 6.17 -5.65
C LYS A 116 -7.81 5.16 -6.65
N LEU A 117 -7.94 3.86 -6.38
CA LEU A 117 -7.43 2.77 -7.22
C LEU A 117 -8.27 2.54 -8.49
N GLU A 118 -9.54 2.95 -8.47
CA GLU A 118 -10.43 2.93 -9.62
C GLU A 118 -10.09 4.01 -10.67
N ARG A 119 -9.28 5.02 -10.33
CA ARG A 119 -8.76 6.00 -11.29
C ARG A 119 -7.68 5.40 -12.20
#